data_AF-J3PIW0-F1
#
_entry.id   AF-J3PIW0-F1
#
_cell.length_a   1.000
_cell.length_b   1.000
_cell.length_c   1.000
_cell.angle_alpha   90.00
_cell.angle_beta   90.00
_cell.angle_gamma   90.00
#
_symmetry.space_group_name_H-M   'P 1'
#
loop_
_entity.id
_entity.type
_entity.pdbx_description
1 polymer ?
#
loop_
_entity_poly.entity_id
_entity_poly.type
_entity_poly.pdbx_seq_one_letter_code
_entity_poly.pdbx_strand_id
1 'polypeptide(L)'
;MTESPLDLAGASQHLCQSLLEKTQPVPGDILFRDDVFRMTCQKIHNKNEARIIQDITRLIVPSAESLATFGANHLDILVESVNEGWNNSMPLTGTRPQPDYSVGFKRGAFTDDQFAKLSPFIGGFISGDQSFFMATYYMYLPFLTCECGAAGLDVADRQNAHSMTLAVRAIVELFRAVEREREVHRQILAFSVSHDRRSVRIYGHYPVIAGKDTKYYRHPIRAFSFTTLDGKDKWTAYRFTKNVYDIWMPSHFKNICSAIDQLPSELDFDVPPLPEATGLSQELGSLMQLDAGSVSELVERDVQSSNAEQQGVTPGTSFIGPGVTKRRKG
;
A
#
# COMPACT_ATOMS: atom_id res chain seq x y z
N MET A 1 9.70 -12.69 10.09
CA MET A 1 10.44 -11.53 10.61
C MET A 1 10.17 -11.43 12.10
N THR A 2 11.21 -11.23 12.91
CA THR A 2 11.14 -11.18 14.38
C THR A 2 11.69 -9.85 14.87
N GLU A 3 11.72 -9.65 16.18
CA GLU A 3 12.46 -8.54 16.79
C GLU A 3 13.96 -8.74 16.64
N SER A 4 14.70 -7.64 16.63
CA SER A 4 16.16 -7.64 16.61
C SER A 4 16.74 -7.88 18.00
N PRO A 5 17.86 -8.61 18.14
CA PRO A 5 18.62 -8.67 19.39
C PRO A 5 19.18 -7.33 19.87
N LEU A 6 19.26 -6.32 18.99
CA LEU A 6 19.74 -4.98 19.32
C LEU A 6 18.63 -4.02 19.78
N ASP A 7 17.39 -4.53 19.89
CA ASP A 7 16.17 -3.78 20.19
C ASP A 7 15.88 -2.59 19.25
N LEU A 8 14.67 -2.06 19.38
CA LEU A 8 14.27 -0.81 18.73
C LEU A 8 14.97 0.38 19.41
N ALA A 9 15.25 1.46 18.67
CA ALA A 9 15.76 2.68 19.29
C ALA A 9 14.75 3.23 20.33
N GLY A 10 15.24 3.73 21.46
CA GLY A 10 14.37 4.19 22.56
C GLY A 10 13.36 5.25 22.15
N ALA A 11 13.73 6.18 21.26
CA ALA A 11 12.81 7.18 20.70
C ALA A 11 11.63 6.54 19.95
N SER A 12 11.91 5.49 19.17
CA SER A 12 10.88 4.74 18.46
C SER A 12 10.00 3.91 19.39
N GLN A 13 10.53 3.37 20.50
CA GLN A 13 9.73 2.69 21.53
C GLN A 13 8.72 3.66 22.18
N HIS A 14 9.21 4.83 22.63
CA HIS A 14 8.35 5.87 23.21
C HIS A 14 7.31 6.39 22.22
N LEU A 15 7.69 6.55 20.95
CA LEU A 15 6.76 6.91 19.89
C LEU A 15 5.64 5.88 19.76
N CYS A 16 5.95 4.58 19.65
CA CYS A 16 4.93 3.53 19.54
C CYS A 16 3.94 3.57 20.72
N GLN A 17 4.43 3.79 21.94
CA GLN A 17 3.58 3.94 23.12
C GLN A 17 2.70 5.19 23.01
N SER A 18 3.28 6.33 22.64
CA SER A 18 2.52 7.59 22.47
C SER A 18 1.42 7.46 21.40
N LEU A 19 1.70 6.78 20.30
CA LEU A 19 0.72 6.52 19.24
C LEU A 19 -0.44 5.62 19.70
N LEU A 20 -0.22 4.72 20.67
CA LEU A 20 -1.28 3.90 21.25
C LEU A 20 -2.13 4.65 22.29
N GLU A 21 -1.49 5.49 23.11
CA GLU A 21 -2.14 6.12 24.27
C GLU A 21 -2.91 7.39 23.89
N LYS A 22 -2.47 8.11 22.84
CA LYS A 22 -3.11 9.37 22.48
C LYS A 22 -4.54 9.14 21.99
N THR A 23 -5.48 9.85 22.60
CA THR A 23 -6.89 9.76 22.24
C THR A 23 -7.16 10.49 20.93
N GLN A 24 -7.99 9.87 20.09
CA GLN A 24 -8.47 10.44 18.82
C GLN A 24 -10.01 10.36 18.80
N PRO A 25 -10.70 11.35 18.19
CA PRO A 25 -12.14 11.29 18.01
C PRO A 25 -12.50 10.08 17.13
N VAL A 26 -13.55 9.39 17.55
CA VAL A 26 -14.08 8.20 16.87
C VAL A 26 -15.37 8.57 16.12
N PRO A 27 -15.69 7.90 15.01
CA PRO A 27 -16.90 8.20 14.26
C PRO A 27 -18.16 7.81 15.06
N GLY A 28 -19.17 8.67 14.99
CA GLY A 28 -20.44 8.49 15.71
C GLY A 28 -21.33 7.41 15.13
N ASP A 29 -21.68 7.48 13.83
CA ASP A 29 -22.71 6.62 13.22
C ASP A 29 -22.14 5.43 12.43
N ILE A 30 -21.48 4.50 13.12
CA ILE A 30 -20.85 3.33 12.47
C ILE A 30 -21.02 2.04 13.27
N LEU A 31 -20.67 0.90 12.65
CA LEU A 31 -20.90 -0.46 13.16
C LEU A 31 -20.19 -0.78 14.49
N PHE A 32 -19.27 0.07 14.96
CA PHE A 32 -18.59 -0.05 16.25
C PHE A 32 -19.26 0.73 17.40
N ARG A 33 -20.38 1.40 17.15
CA ARG A 33 -21.22 2.00 18.20
C ARG A 33 -21.62 0.97 19.27
N ASP A 34 -21.66 1.39 20.53
CA ASP A 34 -21.87 0.51 21.68
C ASP A 34 -23.18 -0.30 21.59
N ASP A 35 -24.27 0.32 21.14
CA ASP A 35 -25.61 -0.29 21.07
C ASP A 35 -25.74 -1.36 19.98
N VAL A 36 -24.97 -1.26 18.90
CA VAL A 36 -25.02 -2.19 17.76
C VAL A 36 -23.80 -3.11 17.65
N PHE A 37 -22.72 -2.83 18.39
CA PHE A 37 -21.44 -3.53 18.26
C PHE A 37 -21.57 -5.06 18.37
N ARG A 38 -22.32 -5.54 19.38
CA ARG A 38 -22.57 -6.97 19.58
C ARG A 38 -23.26 -7.60 18.36
N MET A 39 -24.26 -6.92 17.82
CA MET A 39 -24.99 -7.37 16.63
C MET A 39 -24.09 -7.38 15.40
N THR A 40 -23.23 -6.36 15.24
CA THR A 40 -22.20 -6.33 14.20
C THR A 40 -21.29 -7.55 14.27
N CYS A 41 -20.71 -7.84 15.44
CA CYS A 41 -19.84 -8.99 15.66
C CYS A 41 -20.53 -10.34 15.35
N GLN A 42 -21.81 -10.48 15.70
CA GLN A 42 -22.60 -11.66 15.37
C GLN A 42 -22.78 -11.82 13.85
N LYS A 43 -23.09 -10.73 13.14
CA LYS A 43 -23.31 -10.74 11.68
C LYS A 43 -22.06 -11.12 10.90
N ILE A 44 -20.87 -10.75 11.37
CA ILE A 44 -19.58 -11.06 10.70
C ILE A 44 -18.97 -12.42 11.09
N HIS A 45 -19.49 -13.10 12.12
CA HIS A 45 -18.82 -14.25 12.76
C HIS A 45 -18.43 -15.38 11.78
N ASN A 46 -19.27 -15.64 10.77
CA ASN A 46 -19.08 -16.70 9.77
C ASN A 46 -19.02 -16.14 8.34
N LYS A 47 -18.54 -14.90 8.19
CA LYS A 47 -18.42 -14.28 6.88
C LYS A 47 -17.02 -14.45 6.31
N ASN A 48 -16.94 -14.37 4.99
CA ASN A 48 -15.67 -14.47 4.27
C ASN A 48 -14.82 -13.20 4.44
N GLU A 49 -13.57 -13.27 4.00
CA GLU A 49 -12.60 -12.19 4.08
C GLU A 49 -13.11 -10.88 3.47
N ALA A 50 -13.64 -10.94 2.24
CA ALA A 50 -14.19 -9.78 1.55
C ALA A 50 -15.26 -9.05 2.39
N ARG A 51 -16.12 -9.79 3.10
CA ARG A 51 -17.13 -9.20 3.97
C ARG A 51 -16.54 -8.59 5.24
N ILE A 52 -15.52 -9.21 5.81
CA ILE A 52 -14.79 -8.65 6.95
C ILE A 52 -14.09 -7.36 6.52
N ILE A 53 -13.48 -7.34 5.32
CA ILE A 53 -12.81 -6.16 4.78
C ILE A 53 -13.78 -5.01 4.64
N GLN A 54 -14.92 -5.27 3.99
CA GLN A 54 -15.95 -4.28 3.74
C GLN A 54 -16.52 -3.67 5.04
N ASP A 55 -16.86 -4.51 6.03
CA ASP A 55 -17.59 -4.05 7.22
C ASP A 55 -16.66 -3.57 8.35
N ILE A 56 -15.44 -4.09 8.44
CA ILE A 56 -14.59 -3.97 9.64
C ILE A 56 -13.26 -3.29 9.37
N THR A 57 -12.62 -3.50 8.22
CA THR A 57 -11.25 -2.97 8.00
C THR A 57 -11.19 -1.46 8.17
N ARG A 58 -12.14 -0.69 7.66
CA ARG A 58 -12.16 0.79 7.82
C ARG A 58 -12.45 1.26 9.25
N LEU A 59 -12.97 0.38 10.11
CA LEU A 59 -13.18 0.64 11.54
C LEU A 59 -11.92 0.33 12.36
N ILE A 60 -10.94 -0.36 11.76
CA ILE A 60 -9.64 -0.68 12.36
C ILE A 60 -8.56 0.25 11.78
N VAL A 61 -8.52 0.39 10.46
CA VAL A 61 -7.59 1.21 9.69
C VAL A 61 -8.42 2.19 8.83
N PRO A 62 -8.70 3.41 9.33
CA PRO A 62 -9.46 4.40 8.58
C PRO A 62 -8.77 4.80 7.27
N SER A 63 -9.60 5.17 6.30
CA SER A 63 -9.15 5.74 5.03
C SER A 63 -8.62 7.16 5.25
N ALA A 64 -7.33 7.36 5.03
CA ALA A 64 -6.68 8.66 4.88
C ALA A 64 -7.37 9.56 3.84
N GLU A 65 -7.76 9.03 2.67
CA GLU A 65 -8.43 9.83 1.62
C GLU A 65 -9.84 10.27 2.03
N SER A 66 -10.59 9.38 2.68
CA SER A 66 -11.89 9.73 3.26
C SER A 66 -11.72 10.78 4.36
N LEU A 67 -10.72 10.62 5.23
CA LEU A 67 -10.42 11.60 6.29
C LEU A 67 -10.04 12.97 5.69
N ALA A 68 -9.24 12.99 4.62
CA ALA A 68 -8.89 14.22 3.90
C ALA A 68 -10.14 14.90 3.33
N THR A 69 -11.02 14.14 2.68
CA THR A 69 -12.32 14.61 2.15
C THR A 69 -13.20 15.24 3.25
N PHE A 70 -13.16 14.71 4.47
CA PHE A 70 -13.90 15.24 5.62
C PHE A 70 -13.16 16.35 6.39
N GLY A 71 -12.09 16.93 5.82
CA GLY A 71 -11.44 18.14 6.33
C GLY A 71 -10.08 17.93 7.00
N ALA A 72 -9.53 16.70 6.99
CA ALA A 72 -8.15 16.46 7.43
C ALA A 72 -7.16 16.79 6.31
N ASN A 73 -7.10 18.05 5.88
CA ASN A 73 -6.37 18.50 4.68
C ASN A 73 -4.86 18.16 4.70
N HIS A 74 -4.25 17.97 5.88
CA HIS A 74 -2.85 17.53 5.96
C HIS A 74 -2.63 16.11 5.41
N LEU A 75 -3.70 15.34 5.22
CA LEU A 75 -3.68 14.01 4.61
C LEU A 75 -3.85 14.05 3.09
N ASP A 76 -4.08 15.22 2.48
CA ASP A 76 -4.22 15.33 1.02
C ASP A 76 -2.96 14.85 0.29
N ILE A 77 -1.79 14.87 0.92
CA ILE A 77 -0.54 14.34 0.35
C ILE A 77 -0.50 12.81 0.24
N LEU A 78 -1.47 12.11 0.83
CA LEU A 78 -1.53 10.66 0.87
C LEU A 78 -2.39 10.11 -0.27
N VAL A 79 -2.16 8.84 -0.59
CA VAL A 79 -2.98 8.05 -1.49
C VAL A 79 -3.14 6.64 -0.95
N GLU A 80 -4.22 5.98 -1.35
CA GLU A 80 -4.55 4.63 -0.93
C GLU A 80 -4.55 3.66 -2.09
N SER A 81 -4.26 2.41 -1.80
CA SER A 81 -4.55 1.31 -2.71
C SER A 81 -5.29 0.21 -1.96
N VAL A 82 -6.25 -0.43 -2.62
CA VAL A 82 -7.10 -1.49 -2.03
C VAL A 82 -6.98 -2.73 -2.89
N ASN A 83 -6.37 -3.79 -2.34
CA ASN A 83 -6.15 -5.06 -3.03
C ASN A 83 -5.49 -4.88 -4.42
N GLU A 84 -4.68 -3.84 -4.59
CA GLU A 84 -3.89 -3.60 -5.78
C GLU A 84 -2.46 -4.02 -5.51
N GLY A 85 -1.91 -4.83 -6.40
CA GLY A 85 -0.55 -5.30 -6.18
C GLY A 85 0.51 -4.34 -6.69
N TRP A 86 1.64 -4.40 -6.01
CA TRP A 86 2.71 -3.42 -6.12
C TRP A 86 3.60 -3.70 -7.34
N ASN A 87 3.05 -3.51 -8.54
CA ASN A 87 3.69 -3.81 -9.82
C ASN A 87 4.95 -2.97 -10.09
N ASN A 88 4.97 -1.74 -9.56
CA ASN A 88 6.07 -0.80 -9.76
C ASN A 88 7.15 -0.96 -8.70
N SER A 89 6.94 -1.83 -7.71
CA SER A 89 7.94 -2.12 -6.68
C SER A 89 8.99 -3.09 -7.19
N MET A 90 10.25 -2.76 -6.93
CA MET A 90 11.33 -3.71 -7.14
C MET A 90 11.16 -4.88 -6.16
N PRO A 91 11.09 -6.14 -6.60
CA PRO A 91 10.80 -7.25 -5.72
C PRO A 91 11.91 -7.50 -4.69
N LEU A 92 11.54 -8.09 -3.56
CA LEU A 92 12.50 -8.77 -2.66
C LEU A 92 12.54 -10.27 -2.92
N THR A 93 11.39 -10.84 -3.30
CA THR A 93 11.21 -12.24 -3.66
C THR A 93 10.39 -12.32 -4.95
N GLY A 94 10.26 -13.50 -5.56
CA GLY A 94 9.47 -13.65 -6.80
C GLY A 94 7.97 -13.34 -6.67
N THR A 95 7.43 -13.27 -5.44
CA THR A 95 6.02 -12.94 -5.22
C THR A 95 5.84 -11.43 -5.15
N ARG A 96 4.89 -10.88 -5.89
CA ARG A 96 4.53 -9.46 -5.80
C ARG A 96 3.62 -9.21 -4.58
N PRO A 97 3.90 -8.19 -3.73
CA PRO A 97 2.96 -7.78 -2.69
C PRO A 97 1.62 -7.29 -3.25
N GLN A 98 0.53 -7.59 -2.55
CA GLN A 98 -0.82 -7.11 -2.86
C GLN A 98 -1.62 -6.97 -1.56
N PRO A 99 -1.39 -5.90 -0.79
CA PRO A 99 -2.08 -5.67 0.46
C PRO A 99 -3.57 -5.44 0.25
N ASP A 100 -4.42 -5.95 1.16
CA ASP A 100 -5.85 -5.59 1.18
C ASP A 100 -6.05 -4.08 1.25
N TYR A 101 -5.14 -3.39 1.95
CA TYR A 101 -5.06 -1.94 1.95
C TYR A 101 -3.64 -1.44 2.20
N SER A 102 -3.25 -0.37 1.52
CA SER A 102 -2.02 0.35 1.82
C SER A 102 -2.15 1.86 1.66
N VAL A 103 -1.25 2.57 2.34
CA VAL A 103 -1.12 4.03 2.28
C VAL A 103 0.32 4.39 1.98
N GLY A 104 0.48 5.34 1.06
CA GLY A 104 1.74 6.00 0.75
C GLY A 104 1.50 7.45 0.35
N PHE A 105 2.51 8.05 -0.25
CA PHE A 105 2.45 9.43 -0.73
C PHE A 105 2.03 9.47 -2.21
N LYS A 106 1.20 10.43 -2.57
CA LYS A 106 0.87 10.68 -3.98
C LYS A 106 2.02 11.41 -4.67
N ARG A 107 2.09 11.36 -6.00
CA ARG A 107 3.09 12.13 -6.78
C ARG A 107 3.13 13.60 -6.37
N GLY A 108 1.96 14.23 -6.30
CA GLY A 108 1.81 15.64 -5.93
C GLY A 108 2.05 15.97 -4.45
N ALA A 109 2.54 15.02 -3.64
CA ALA A 109 3.06 15.33 -2.32
C ALA A 109 4.41 16.06 -2.41
N PHE A 110 5.21 15.73 -3.42
CA PHE A 110 6.56 16.25 -3.62
C PHE A 110 6.54 17.49 -4.52
N THR A 111 7.48 18.42 -4.28
CA THR A 111 7.69 19.56 -5.20
C THR A 111 8.24 19.06 -6.54
N ASP A 112 8.13 19.88 -7.58
CA ASP A 112 8.69 19.54 -8.90
C ASP A 112 10.20 19.27 -8.82
N ASP A 113 10.94 20.03 -8.01
CA ASP A 113 12.38 19.81 -7.77
C ASP A 113 12.67 18.49 -7.06
N GLN A 114 11.88 18.15 -6.03
CA GLN A 114 12.00 16.87 -5.33
C GLN A 114 11.69 15.70 -6.25
N PHE A 115 10.65 15.83 -7.06
CA PHE A 115 10.28 14.81 -8.04
C PHE A 115 11.36 14.66 -9.11
N ALA A 116 11.92 15.75 -9.62
CA ALA A 116 13.03 15.72 -10.57
C ALA A 116 14.24 14.96 -10.02
N LYS A 117 14.57 15.14 -8.73
CA LYS A 117 15.64 14.39 -8.05
C LYS A 117 15.33 12.91 -7.83
N LEU A 118 14.06 12.57 -7.60
CA LEU A 118 13.64 11.16 -7.47
C LEU A 118 13.55 10.44 -8.82
N SER A 119 13.25 11.17 -9.90
CA SER A 119 12.94 10.61 -11.22
C SER A 119 13.98 9.61 -11.73
N PRO A 120 15.30 9.85 -11.64
CA PRO A 120 16.30 8.89 -12.11
C PRO A 120 16.26 7.54 -11.39
N PHE A 121 15.82 7.52 -10.13
CA PHE A 121 15.70 6.29 -9.34
C PHE A 121 14.34 5.59 -9.48
N ILE A 122 13.37 6.29 -10.06
CA ILE A 122 12.05 5.73 -10.39
C ILE A 122 12.10 5.00 -11.74
N GLY A 123 12.83 5.56 -12.71
CA GLY A 123 12.89 5.04 -14.06
C GLY A 123 11.61 5.29 -14.88
N GLY A 124 11.55 4.72 -16.07
CA GLY A 124 10.39 4.78 -16.96
C GLY A 124 9.34 3.75 -16.55
N PHE A 125 8.65 3.97 -15.42
CA PHE A 125 7.69 2.98 -14.92
C PHE A 125 6.52 2.68 -15.88
N ILE A 126 6.20 3.62 -16.79
CA ILE A 126 5.23 3.43 -17.88
C ILE A 126 5.72 2.38 -18.88
N SER A 127 7.04 2.30 -19.08
CA SER A 127 7.73 1.32 -19.91
C SER A 127 7.98 -0.01 -19.18
N GLY A 128 7.53 -0.15 -17.93
CA GLY A 128 7.62 -1.38 -17.14
C GLY A 128 8.74 -1.40 -16.09
N ASP A 129 9.49 -0.30 -15.92
CA ASP A 129 10.55 -0.23 -14.92
C ASP A 129 10.00 -0.39 -13.49
N GLN A 130 10.76 -1.09 -12.66
CA GLN A 130 10.50 -1.25 -11.24
C GLN A 130 11.42 -0.34 -10.42
N SER A 131 10.89 0.20 -9.33
CA SER A 131 11.61 1.13 -8.47
C SER A 131 11.60 0.68 -7.01
N PHE A 132 12.62 1.09 -6.26
CA PHE A 132 12.56 1.03 -4.81
C PHE A 132 11.47 1.93 -4.23
N PHE A 133 11.15 3.04 -4.89
CA PHE A 133 10.38 4.14 -4.31
C PHE A 133 8.88 4.09 -4.62
N MET A 134 8.42 3.15 -5.45
CA MET A 134 7.02 3.05 -5.86
C MET A 134 6.42 1.70 -5.51
N ALA A 135 5.17 1.71 -5.06
CA ALA A 135 4.36 0.50 -4.90
C ALA A 135 3.53 0.27 -6.16
N THR A 136 2.63 1.20 -6.45
CA THR A 136 1.81 1.27 -7.67
C THR A 136 2.24 2.48 -8.50
N TYR A 137 1.66 2.67 -9.69
CA TYR A 137 2.00 3.79 -10.57
C TYR A 137 1.69 5.16 -9.97
N TYR A 138 0.88 5.22 -8.90
CA TYR A 138 0.46 6.45 -8.23
C TYR A 138 0.89 6.54 -6.76
N MET A 139 1.41 5.46 -6.16
CA MET A 139 1.79 5.39 -4.75
C MET A 139 3.31 5.32 -4.57
N TYR A 140 3.86 6.37 -3.96
CA TYR A 140 5.27 6.53 -3.65
C TYR A 140 5.51 6.28 -2.17
N LEU A 141 6.65 5.66 -1.84
CA LEU A 141 7.16 5.48 -0.47
C LEU A 141 6.04 5.04 0.50
N PRO A 142 5.42 3.87 0.29
CA PRO A 142 4.36 3.37 1.17
C PRO A 142 4.88 3.22 2.60
N PHE A 143 4.03 3.46 3.59
CA PHE A 143 4.43 3.37 5.01
C PHE A 143 3.41 2.62 5.89
N LEU A 144 2.24 2.27 5.35
CA LEU A 144 1.22 1.52 6.09
C LEU A 144 0.62 0.44 5.20
N THR A 145 0.53 -0.78 5.70
CA THR A 145 -0.29 -1.85 5.12
C THR A 145 -1.29 -2.42 6.12
N CYS A 146 -2.38 -2.94 5.60
CA CYS A 146 -3.34 -3.72 6.35
C CYS A 146 -3.70 -5.00 5.58
N GLU A 147 -3.77 -6.12 6.29
CA GLU A 147 -4.15 -7.43 5.75
C GLU A 147 -5.22 -8.06 6.65
N CYS A 148 -6.25 -8.62 6.03
CA CYS A 148 -7.33 -9.33 6.69
C CYS A 148 -7.09 -10.84 6.60
N GLY A 149 -6.62 -11.47 7.67
CA GLY A 149 -6.35 -12.90 7.69
C GLY A 149 -7.57 -13.73 8.10
N ALA A 150 -8.51 -14.01 7.19
CA ALA A 150 -9.71 -14.79 7.53
C ALA A 150 -9.39 -16.24 7.95
N ALA A 151 -8.33 -16.83 7.38
CA ALA A 151 -7.85 -18.18 7.70
C ALA A 151 -6.75 -18.23 8.79
N GLY A 152 -6.38 -17.06 9.35
CA GLY A 152 -5.37 -16.95 10.40
C GLY A 152 -4.44 -15.77 10.19
N LEU A 153 -4.13 -15.07 11.29
CA LEU A 153 -3.31 -13.85 11.26
C LEU A 153 -1.84 -14.09 10.91
N ASP A 154 -1.34 -15.32 11.00
CA ASP A 154 0.07 -15.60 10.69
C ASP A 154 0.37 -15.51 9.18
N VAL A 155 -0.64 -15.68 8.32
CA VAL A 155 -0.52 -15.45 6.88
C VAL A 155 -0.48 -13.95 6.59
N ALA A 156 -1.47 -13.21 7.11
CA ALA A 156 -1.56 -11.76 7.03
C ALA A 156 -0.27 -11.08 7.56
N ASP A 157 0.24 -11.55 8.69
CA ASP A 157 1.49 -11.09 9.30
C ASP A 157 2.72 -11.28 8.40
N ARG A 158 2.75 -12.34 7.59
CA ARG A 158 3.84 -12.59 6.63
C ARG A 158 3.72 -11.73 5.38
N GLN A 159 2.50 -11.55 4.87
CA GLN A 159 2.24 -10.67 3.73
C GLN A 159 2.59 -9.22 4.07
N ASN A 160 2.11 -8.73 5.22
CA ASN A 160 2.47 -7.44 5.77
C ASN A 160 3.98 -7.27 5.95
N ALA A 161 4.68 -8.26 6.51
CA ALA A 161 6.13 -8.20 6.67
C ALA A 161 6.86 -8.10 5.33
N HIS A 162 6.38 -8.77 4.28
CA HIS A 162 6.96 -8.66 2.95
C HIS A 162 6.80 -7.23 2.39
N SER A 163 5.57 -6.71 2.38
CA SER A 163 5.26 -5.36 1.91
C SER A 163 6.06 -4.29 2.65
N MET A 164 6.08 -4.37 3.99
CA MET A 164 6.80 -3.40 4.81
C MET A 164 8.31 -3.53 4.73
N THR A 165 8.85 -4.69 4.35
CA THR A 165 10.29 -4.79 4.03
C THR A 165 10.64 -3.94 2.81
N LEU A 166 9.79 -3.93 1.77
CA LEU A 166 10.02 -3.09 0.59
C LEU A 166 9.95 -1.61 0.95
N ALA A 167 8.94 -1.22 1.73
CA ALA A 167 8.78 0.14 2.24
C ALA A 167 10.01 0.62 3.04
N VAL A 168 10.45 -0.17 4.03
CA VAL A 168 11.61 0.16 4.86
C VAL A 168 12.88 0.20 4.01
N ARG A 169 13.06 -0.72 3.07
CA ARG A 169 14.20 -0.74 2.14
C ARG A 169 14.26 0.54 1.32
N ALA A 170 13.14 1.02 0.80
CA ALA A 170 13.08 2.26 0.04
C ALA A 170 13.68 3.44 0.84
N ILE A 171 13.24 3.61 2.09
CA ILE A 171 13.76 4.67 2.96
C ILE A 171 15.26 4.49 3.25
N VAL A 172 15.71 3.25 3.49
CA VAL A 172 17.13 2.97 3.71
C VAL A 172 17.98 3.34 2.49
N GLU A 173 17.57 2.98 1.28
CA GLU A 173 18.31 3.31 0.06
C GLU A 173 18.33 4.82 -0.20
N LEU A 174 17.23 5.54 0.04
CA LEU A 174 17.20 7.00 -0.02
C LEU A 174 18.20 7.63 0.94
N PHE A 175 18.20 7.21 2.20
CA PHE A 175 19.08 7.80 3.21
C PHE A 175 20.56 7.42 3.01
N ARG A 176 20.84 6.24 2.44
CA ARG A 176 22.19 5.86 2.03
C ARG A 176 22.73 6.71 0.89
N ALA A 177 21.88 7.04 -0.09
CA ALA A 177 22.28 7.88 -1.22
C ALA A 177 22.76 9.29 -0.80
N VAL A 178 22.41 9.72 0.42
CA VAL A 178 22.81 11.00 1.00
C VAL A 178 23.62 10.84 2.30
N GLU A 179 24.20 9.66 2.54
CA GLU A 179 25.08 9.36 3.70
C GLU A 179 24.46 9.63 5.09
N ARG A 180 23.13 9.48 5.20
CA ARG A 180 22.33 9.73 6.42
C ARG A 180 21.73 8.45 7.00
N GLU A 181 22.23 7.27 6.65
CA GLU A 181 21.65 5.99 7.09
C GLU A 181 21.62 5.81 8.62
N ARG A 182 22.47 6.55 9.36
CA ARG A 182 22.45 6.57 10.83
C ARG A 182 21.15 7.11 11.41
N GLU A 183 20.47 8.01 10.71
CA GLU A 183 19.21 8.61 11.16
C GLU A 183 18.06 7.60 11.18
N VAL A 184 18.11 6.59 10.31
CA VAL A 184 17.06 5.59 10.16
C VAL A 184 17.41 4.25 10.83
N HIS A 185 18.65 4.09 11.29
CA HIS A 185 19.10 2.89 12.01
C HIS A 185 18.26 2.65 13.28
N ARG A 186 17.59 1.48 13.33
CA ARG A 186 16.67 1.04 14.40
C ARG A 186 15.48 1.98 14.65
N GLN A 187 15.13 2.84 13.70
CA GLN A 187 13.91 3.66 13.78
C GLN A 187 12.74 2.97 13.09
N ILE A 188 11.52 3.12 13.61
CA ILE A 188 10.32 2.70 12.90
C ILE A 188 10.13 3.58 11.66
N LEU A 189 10.09 2.94 10.48
CA LEU A 189 9.89 3.61 9.19
C LEU A 189 8.57 3.22 8.51
N ALA A 190 7.89 2.17 8.99
CA ALA A 190 6.61 1.75 8.45
C ALA A 190 5.81 0.96 9.48
N PHE A 191 4.50 0.84 9.27
CA PHE A 191 3.57 0.14 10.15
C PHE A 191 2.76 -0.89 9.39
N SER A 192 2.36 -1.97 10.06
CA SER A 192 1.35 -2.87 9.50
C SER A 192 0.31 -3.26 10.51
N VAL A 193 -0.92 -3.44 10.04
CA VAL A 193 -2.03 -3.96 10.82
C VAL A 193 -2.51 -5.27 10.20
N SER A 194 -2.55 -6.33 10.99
CA SER A 194 -3.21 -7.57 10.60
C SER A 194 -4.46 -7.71 11.43
N HIS A 195 -5.60 -8.03 10.82
CA HIS A 195 -6.81 -8.29 11.57
C HIS A 195 -7.63 -9.44 11.00
N ASP A 196 -8.58 -9.91 11.80
CA ASP A 196 -9.61 -10.83 11.38
C ASP A 196 -10.96 -10.30 11.91
N ARG A 197 -11.97 -11.17 11.98
CA ARG A 197 -13.29 -10.85 12.52
C ARG A 197 -13.32 -10.49 14.02
N ARG A 198 -12.23 -10.70 14.75
CA ARG A 198 -12.16 -10.66 16.23
C ARG A 198 -10.92 -9.97 16.79
N SER A 199 -9.79 -10.06 16.09
CA SER A 199 -8.46 -9.77 16.62
C SER A 199 -7.71 -8.80 15.73
N VAL A 200 -6.84 -8.01 16.34
CA VAL A 200 -5.92 -7.11 15.65
C VAL A 200 -4.50 -7.31 16.18
N ARG A 201 -3.52 -7.28 15.28
CA ARG A 201 -2.09 -7.22 15.57
C ARG A 201 -1.49 -6.02 14.85
N ILE A 202 -0.77 -5.18 15.58
CA ILE A 202 -0.14 -3.96 15.09
C ILE A 202 1.37 -4.14 15.24
N TYR A 203 2.11 -3.83 14.17
CA TYR A 203 3.56 -3.91 14.13
C TYR A 203 4.17 -2.62 13.60
N GLY A 204 5.34 -2.28 14.11
CA GLY A 204 6.25 -1.32 13.49
C GLY A 204 7.41 -2.06 12.81
N HIS A 205 7.89 -1.56 11.68
CA HIS A 205 8.96 -2.16 10.88
C HIS A 205 10.17 -1.22 10.82
N TYR A 206 11.36 -1.79 10.95
CA TYR A 206 12.60 -1.03 11.09
C TYR A 206 13.82 -1.76 10.52
N PRO A 207 14.85 -1.02 10.09
CA PRO A 207 16.11 -1.59 9.66
C PRO A 207 17.13 -1.64 10.81
N VAL A 208 18.03 -2.62 10.75
CA VAL A 208 19.31 -2.61 11.47
C VAL A 208 20.40 -2.58 10.42
N ILE A 209 21.16 -1.50 10.45
CA ILE A 209 22.18 -1.17 9.45
C ILE A 209 23.57 -1.39 10.06
N ALA A 210 24.40 -2.18 9.40
CA ALA A 210 25.77 -2.48 9.79
C ALA A 210 26.69 -2.31 8.57
N GLY A 211 27.21 -1.10 8.38
CA GLY A 211 27.93 -0.74 7.17
C GLY A 211 27.05 -0.90 5.92
N LYS A 212 27.49 -1.71 4.96
CA LYS A 212 26.75 -2.00 3.72
C LYS A 212 25.59 -2.98 3.92
N ASP A 213 25.58 -3.74 5.03
CA ASP A 213 24.52 -4.70 5.29
C ASP A 213 23.32 -4.05 5.98
N THR A 214 22.11 -4.38 5.51
CA THR A 214 20.85 -4.01 6.17
C THR A 214 20.02 -5.26 6.41
N LYS A 215 19.55 -5.41 7.64
CA LYS A 215 18.57 -6.44 8.03
C LYS A 215 17.28 -5.77 8.46
N TYR A 216 16.14 -6.39 8.15
CA TYR A 216 14.82 -5.85 8.41
C TYR A 216 14.12 -6.63 9.51
N TYR A 217 13.53 -5.91 10.45
CA TYR A 217 12.88 -6.45 11.64
C TYR A 217 11.51 -5.81 11.85
N ARG A 218 10.70 -6.47 12.66
CA ARG A 218 9.41 -5.94 13.11
C ARG A 218 9.33 -5.96 14.63
N HIS A 219 8.67 -4.96 15.19
CA HIS A 219 8.38 -4.83 16.60
C HIS A 219 6.87 -5.01 16.82
N PRO A 220 6.40 -5.99 17.62
CA PRO A 220 5.00 -6.12 18.01
C PRO A 220 4.60 -4.97 18.92
N ILE A 221 3.80 -4.03 18.39
CA ILE A 221 3.32 -2.86 19.13
C ILE A 221 2.15 -3.26 20.03
N ARG A 222 1.17 -3.99 19.47
CA ARG A 222 0.00 -4.45 20.23
C ARG A 222 -0.67 -5.62 19.54
N ALA A 223 -1.08 -6.62 20.30
CA ALA A 223 -1.99 -7.68 19.87
C ALA A 223 -3.17 -7.79 20.84
N PHE A 224 -4.41 -7.78 20.33
CA PHE A 224 -5.61 -7.78 21.15
C PHE A 224 -6.84 -8.31 20.40
N SER A 225 -7.89 -8.62 21.14
CA SER A 225 -9.19 -8.98 20.58
C SER A 225 -10.21 -7.89 20.85
N PHE A 226 -10.66 -7.22 19.79
CA PHE A 226 -11.58 -6.10 19.89
C PHE A 226 -13.00 -6.51 20.28
N THR A 227 -13.34 -7.80 20.24
CA THR A 227 -14.67 -8.32 20.64
C THR A 227 -14.72 -8.77 22.10
N THR A 228 -13.59 -8.74 22.81
CA THR A 228 -13.54 -9.09 24.25
C THR A 228 -13.97 -7.91 25.11
N LEU A 229 -14.34 -8.18 26.38
CA LEU A 229 -14.71 -7.17 27.36
C LEU A 229 -15.76 -6.16 26.82
N ASP A 230 -16.79 -6.69 26.14
CA ASP A 230 -17.87 -5.92 25.51
C ASP A 230 -17.40 -4.82 24.54
N GLY A 231 -16.27 -5.04 23.86
CA GLY A 231 -15.77 -4.10 22.87
C GLY A 231 -14.88 -2.99 23.42
N LYS A 232 -14.36 -3.13 24.65
CA LYS A 232 -13.51 -2.12 25.30
C LYS A 232 -12.38 -1.60 24.40
N ASP A 233 -11.73 -2.49 23.65
CA ASP A 233 -10.58 -2.17 22.81
C ASP A 233 -10.92 -1.89 21.33
N LYS A 234 -12.20 -1.80 20.96
CA LYS A 234 -12.59 -1.70 19.54
C LYS A 234 -12.06 -0.48 18.78
N TRP A 235 -11.80 0.61 19.49
CA TRP A 235 -11.24 1.82 18.89
C TRP A 235 -9.72 1.89 18.93
N THR A 236 -9.04 0.92 19.54
CA THR A 236 -7.59 0.98 19.77
C THR A 236 -6.81 1.10 18.46
N ALA A 237 -7.11 0.23 17.49
CA ALA A 237 -6.43 0.26 16.19
C ALA A 237 -6.78 1.52 15.38
N TYR A 238 -8.06 1.91 15.38
CA TYR A 238 -8.53 3.12 14.70
C TYR A 238 -7.77 4.36 15.18
N ARG A 239 -7.68 4.53 16.51
CA ARG A 239 -6.98 5.66 17.13
C ARG A 239 -5.49 5.61 16.85
N PHE A 240 -4.88 4.43 16.93
CA PHE A 240 -3.49 4.23 16.57
C PHE A 240 -3.20 4.66 15.13
N THR A 241 -3.98 4.20 14.15
CA THR A 241 -3.80 4.57 12.74
C THR A 241 -4.00 6.07 12.53
N LYS A 242 -5.01 6.69 13.16
CA LYS A 242 -5.14 8.16 13.13
C LYS A 242 -3.92 8.86 13.71
N ASN A 243 -3.38 8.38 14.83
CA ASN A 243 -2.16 8.95 15.41
C ASN A 243 -0.95 8.79 14.49
N VAL A 244 -0.84 7.67 13.75
CA VAL A 244 0.18 7.51 12.71
C VAL A 244 0.04 8.62 11.66
N TYR A 245 -1.18 8.88 11.18
CA TYR A 245 -1.45 9.94 10.21
C TYR A 245 -1.21 11.36 10.74
N ASP A 246 -1.61 11.64 11.98
CA ASP A 246 -1.62 13.00 12.51
C ASP A 246 -0.30 13.42 13.18
N ILE A 247 0.51 12.46 13.63
CA ILE A 247 1.69 12.73 14.46
C ILE A 247 2.97 12.24 13.77
N TRP A 248 2.99 10.97 13.40
CA TRP A 248 4.20 10.36 12.88
C TRP A 248 4.44 10.69 11.40
N MET A 249 3.40 10.55 10.57
CA MET A 249 3.47 10.72 9.12
C MET A 249 4.04 12.10 8.73
N PRO A 250 3.61 13.24 9.32
CA PRO A 250 4.15 14.55 8.92
C PRO A 250 5.65 14.69 9.19
N SER A 251 6.12 14.14 10.32
CA SER A 251 7.54 14.15 10.68
C SER A 251 8.35 13.23 9.76
N HIS A 252 7.80 12.05 9.46
CA HIS A 252 8.42 11.11 8.53
C HIS A 252 8.53 11.69 7.11
N PHE A 253 7.46 12.32 6.63
CA PHE A 253 7.42 12.99 5.34
C PHE A 253 8.45 14.12 5.25
N LYS A 254 8.54 14.97 6.28
CA LYS A 254 9.57 16.02 6.35
C LYS A 254 10.99 15.46 6.25
N ASN A 255 11.25 14.33 6.92
CA ASN A 255 12.57 13.69 6.87
C ASN A 255 12.86 13.11 5.47
N ILE A 256 11.86 12.53 4.80
CA ILE A 256 11.96 12.07 3.41
C ILE A 256 12.29 13.24 2.49
N CYS A 257 11.50 14.33 2.53
CA CYS A 257 11.75 15.53 1.72
C CYS A 257 13.16 16.07 1.95
N SER A 258 13.59 16.17 3.20
CA SER A 258 14.94 16.62 3.55
C SER A 258 16.04 15.74 2.95
N ALA A 259 15.84 14.43 2.84
CA ALA A 259 16.79 13.53 2.17
C ALA A 259 16.76 13.71 0.65
N ILE A 260 15.56 13.80 0.06
CA ILE A 260 15.39 14.04 -1.39
C ILE A 260 16.05 15.35 -1.80
N ASP A 261 15.90 16.41 -1.01
CA ASP A 261 16.50 17.73 -1.30
C ASP A 261 18.03 17.69 -1.40
N GLN A 262 18.67 16.69 -0.79
CA GLN A 262 20.13 16.48 -0.82
C GLN A 262 20.59 15.50 -1.90
N LEU A 263 19.68 14.86 -2.62
CA LEU A 263 20.05 14.02 -3.76
C LEU A 263 20.73 14.88 -4.84
N PRO A 264 21.75 14.33 -5.52
CA PRO A 264 22.42 15.04 -6.60
C PRO A 264 21.43 15.28 -7.75
N SER A 265 21.39 16.51 -8.26
CA SER A 265 20.54 16.90 -9.39
C SER A 265 20.99 16.27 -10.73
N GLU A 266 22.24 15.81 -10.80
CA GLU A 266 22.82 15.11 -11.93
C GLU A 266 23.40 13.78 -11.43
N LEU A 267 22.73 12.68 -11.75
CA LEU A 267 23.38 11.37 -11.72
C LEU A 267 24.07 11.23 -13.08
N ASP A 268 25.38 11.46 -13.10
CA ASP A 268 26.24 11.02 -14.19
C ASP A 268 26.31 9.48 -14.08
N PHE A 269 25.28 8.82 -14.62
CA PHE A 269 25.35 7.39 -14.86
C PHE A 269 26.35 7.21 -15.98
N ASP A 270 27.63 7.04 -15.62
CA ASP A 270 28.66 6.45 -16.48
C ASP A 270 28.24 5.01 -16.84
N VAL A 271 27.25 4.91 -17.72
CA VAL A 271 26.84 3.69 -18.40
C VAL A 271 27.52 3.76 -19.77
N PRO A 272 28.49 2.90 -20.07
CA PRO A 272 28.99 2.78 -21.43
C PRO A 272 27.81 2.48 -22.35
N PRO A 273 27.62 3.23 -23.45
CA PRO A 273 26.47 3.04 -24.31
C PRO A 273 26.44 1.59 -24.82
N LEU A 274 25.33 0.90 -24.54
CA LEU A 274 25.02 -0.38 -25.18
C LEU A 274 24.88 -0.11 -26.69
N PRO A 275 25.45 -0.93 -27.59
CA PRO A 275 25.39 -0.67 -29.03
C PRO A 275 23.94 -0.57 -29.50
N GLU A 276 23.63 0.54 -30.19
CA GLU A 276 22.33 0.83 -30.77
C GLU A 276 21.82 -0.33 -31.64
N ALA A 277 20.72 -0.96 -31.20
CA ALA A 277 19.85 -1.69 -32.10
C ALA A 277 18.85 -0.69 -32.70
N THR A 278 19.20 -0.20 -33.88
CA THR A 278 18.39 0.62 -34.79
C THR A 278 16.92 0.17 -34.88
N GLY A 279 15.98 1.13 -34.81
CA GLY A 279 14.77 1.05 -35.64
C GLY A 279 13.38 1.29 -35.04
N LEU A 280 13.20 1.94 -33.88
CA LEU A 280 11.84 2.16 -33.32
C LEU A 280 11.50 3.61 -32.91
N SER A 281 12.41 4.57 -33.09
CA SER A 281 12.19 5.95 -32.59
C SER A 281 11.26 6.82 -33.47
N GLN A 282 10.86 6.39 -34.66
CA GLN A 282 10.06 7.23 -35.56
C GLN A 282 8.54 7.07 -35.43
N GLU A 283 8.06 6.03 -34.73
CA GLU A 283 6.61 5.76 -34.66
C GLU A 283 5.92 6.40 -33.45
N LEU A 284 6.68 6.85 -32.45
CA LEU A 284 6.15 7.43 -31.21
C LEU A 284 5.86 8.94 -31.29
N GLY A 285 6.50 9.65 -32.23
CA GLY A 285 6.27 11.10 -32.44
C GLY A 285 4.89 11.43 -33.02
N SER A 286 4.24 10.45 -33.66
CA SER A 286 2.96 10.61 -34.36
C SER A 286 1.74 10.52 -33.44
N LEU A 287 1.88 9.85 -32.29
CA LEU A 287 0.78 9.61 -31.34
C LEU A 287 0.54 10.79 -30.38
N MET A 288 1.51 11.70 -30.22
CA MET A 288 1.40 12.84 -29.30
C MET A 288 0.80 14.10 -29.93
N GLN A 289 0.46 14.11 -31.22
CA GLN A 289 -0.10 15.29 -31.91
C GLN A 289 -1.62 15.23 -32.16
N LEU A 290 -2.30 14.13 -31.82
CA LEU A 290 -3.71 13.94 -32.18
C LEU A 290 -4.75 14.33 -31.12
N ASP A 291 -4.34 14.78 -29.93
CA ASP A 291 -5.30 15.06 -28.83
C ASP A 291 -5.46 16.56 -28.47
N ALA A 292 -5.11 17.44 -29.41
CA ALA A 292 -5.34 18.88 -29.28
C ALA A 292 -6.11 19.41 -30.50
N GLY A 293 -7.41 19.11 -30.59
CA GLY A 293 -8.21 19.53 -31.74
C GLY A 293 -9.72 19.32 -31.66
N SER A 294 -10.37 20.19 -30.87
CA SER A 294 -11.72 20.76 -31.13
C SER A 294 -12.98 19.96 -30.79
N VAL A 295 -13.77 20.58 -29.91
CA VAL A 295 -15.20 20.35 -29.62
C VAL A 295 -16.04 21.16 -30.62
N SER A 296 -17.08 20.58 -31.24
CA SER A 296 -18.45 21.14 -31.36
C SER A 296 -19.41 20.30 -32.23
N GLU A 297 -20.58 20.05 -31.63
CA GLU A 297 -21.97 19.80 -32.05
C GLU A 297 -22.42 19.38 -33.48
N LEU A 298 -23.28 18.34 -33.46
CA LEU A 298 -24.56 18.09 -34.15
C LEU A 298 -24.61 17.97 -35.69
N VAL A 299 -25.13 16.83 -36.19
CA VAL A 299 -26.44 16.69 -36.87
C VAL A 299 -26.76 15.19 -37.11
N GLU A 300 -28.04 14.87 -36.93
CA GLU A 300 -28.77 13.63 -37.18
C GLU A 300 -28.42 12.87 -38.47
N ARG A 301 -28.49 11.53 -38.41
CA ARG A 301 -29.17 10.72 -39.43
C ARG A 301 -29.60 9.37 -38.87
N ASP A 302 -30.91 9.24 -38.74
CA ASP A 302 -31.65 7.97 -38.76
C ASP A 302 -31.26 7.12 -39.97
N VAL A 303 -31.07 5.80 -39.77
CA VAL A 303 -31.72 4.77 -40.59
C VAL A 303 -32.06 3.54 -39.72
N GLN A 304 -33.37 3.37 -39.61
CA GLN A 304 -34.20 2.27 -39.13
C GLN A 304 -33.75 0.79 -39.32
N SER A 305 -34.14 -0.01 -38.31
CA SER A 305 -34.86 -1.30 -38.34
C SER A 305 -34.19 -2.53 -39.01
N SER A 306 -34.19 -3.70 -38.36
CA SER A 306 -35.41 -4.49 -38.18
C SER A 306 -35.30 -5.53 -37.06
N ASN A 307 -36.44 -5.72 -36.40
CA ASN A 307 -36.77 -6.72 -35.38
C ASN A 307 -36.61 -8.16 -35.90
N ALA A 308 -36.28 -9.08 -34.99
CA ALA A 308 -37.14 -10.23 -34.70
C ALA A 308 -36.71 -10.92 -33.39
N GLU A 309 -37.65 -11.00 -32.47
CA GLU A 309 -37.63 -11.81 -31.26
C GLU A 309 -37.51 -13.30 -31.60
N GLN A 310 -36.86 -14.09 -30.73
CA GLN A 310 -37.52 -15.25 -30.15
C GLN A 310 -36.80 -15.79 -28.90
N GLN A 311 -37.64 -16.25 -27.99
CA GLN A 311 -37.39 -16.64 -26.61
C GLN A 311 -36.62 -17.96 -26.49
N GLY A 312 -35.87 -18.05 -25.38
CA GLY A 312 -35.91 -19.20 -24.47
C GLY A 312 -35.11 -20.44 -24.85
N VAL A 313 -34.13 -20.77 -24.00
CA VAL A 313 -34.00 -22.04 -23.26
C VAL A 313 -32.57 -22.12 -22.71
N THR A 314 -32.46 -22.22 -21.38
CA THR A 314 -31.22 -22.56 -20.66
C THR A 314 -30.87 -24.03 -20.89
N PRO A 315 -29.58 -24.39 -20.99
CA PRO A 315 -28.99 -25.25 -19.94
C PRO A 315 -27.57 -24.74 -19.58
N GLY A 316 -27.11 -24.80 -18.32
CA GLY A 316 -26.82 -26.02 -17.58
C GLY A 316 -25.29 -26.20 -17.50
N THR A 317 -24.74 -25.87 -16.33
CA THR A 317 -23.53 -26.40 -15.68
C THR A 317 -22.40 -27.09 -16.47
N SER A 318 -21.17 -26.72 -16.08
CA SER A 318 -20.01 -27.55 -15.69
C SER A 318 -18.75 -27.53 -16.56
N PHE A 319 -17.66 -27.34 -15.81
CA PHE A 319 -16.25 -27.39 -16.14
C PHE A 319 -15.81 -28.74 -16.71
N ILE A 320 -15.01 -28.74 -17.79
CA ILE A 320 -14.05 -29.80 -18.10
C ILE A 320 -12.80 -29.16 -18.73
N GLY A 321 -11.64 -29.33 -18.07
CA GLY A 321 -10.32 -29.11 -18.68
C GLY A 321 -9.91 -30.28 -19.59
N PRO A 322 -8.98 -30.09 -20.54
CA PRO A 322 -8.65 -31.14 -21.49
C PRO A 322 -7.69 -32.18 -20.88
N GLY A 323 -8.12 -33.43 -20.97
CA GLY A 323 -7.41 -34.63 -20.53
C GLY A 323 -6.31 -35.09 -21.48
N VAL A 324 -5.42 -35.86 -20.87
CA VAL A 324 -4.25 -36.57 -21.39
C VAL A 324 -4.64 -37.75 -22.30
N THR A 325 -3.88 -37.98 -23.38
CA THR A 325 -3.87 -39.25 -24.10
C THR A 325 -2.59 -40.07 -23.84
N LYS A 326 -2.84 -41.33 -23.49
CA LYS A 326 -1.95 -42.40 -23.01
C LYS A 326 -1.06 -43.00 -24.10
N ARG A 327 0.00 -43.71 -23.68
CA ARG A 327 0.31 -45.06 -24.17
C ARG A 327 0.75 -46.02 -23.05
N ARG A 328 0.19 -47.24 -23.11
CA ARG A 328 0.30 -48.40 -22.22
C ARG A 328 1.62 -49.18 -22.39
N LYS A 329 1.96 -49.98 -21.37
CA LYS A 329 2.48 -51.36 -21.50
C LYS A 329 1.96 -52.23 -20.35
N GLY A 330 1.68 -53.51 -20.66
CA GLY A 330 1.38 -54.58 -19.71
C GLY A 330 -0.10 -54.78 -19.47
#